data_AF-A0AAV4VGQ1-F1
#
_entry.id   AF-A0AAV4VGQ1-F1
#
_cell.length_a   1.000
_cell.length_b   1.000
_cell.length_c   1.000
_cell.angle_alpha   90.00
_cell.angle_beta   90.00
_cell.angle_gamma   90.00
#
_symmetry.space_group_name_H-M   'P 1'
#
loop_
_entity.id
_entity.type
_entity.pdbx_description
1 polymer ?
#
loop_
_entity_poly.entity_id
_entity_poly.type
_entity_poly.pdbx_seq_one_letter_code
_entity_poly.pdbx_strand_id
1 'polypeptide(L)'
;PAAKWRHRRKLLTPTFHFAILEDFVPVFQEQSSVLVSKLQDLTKETWVDIVPLLTPCTLDIICQTAMVVSINAQKGENNEYVKAVHE
;
A
#
# COMPACT_ATOMS: atom_id res chain seq x y z
N PRO A 1 -18.09 16.08 -16.94
CA PRO A 1 -18.78 17.24 -16.31
C PRO A 1 -18.72 17.19 -14.77
N ALA A 2 -18.59 18.34 -14.12
CA ALA A 2 -18.39 18.48 -12.67
C ALA A 2 -19.42 17.71 -11.80
N ALA A 3 -20.65 17.53 -12.29
CA ALA A 3 -21.68 16.74 -11.61
C ALA A 3 -21.29 15.27 -11.39
N LYS A 4 -20.62 14.63 -12.38
CA LYS A 4 -20.16 13.24 -12.29
C LYS A 4 -19.06 13.08 -11.23
N TRP A 5 -18.11 14.02 -11.18
CA TRP A 5 -17.07 14.05 -10.16
C TRP A 5 -17.66 14.28 -8.77
N ARG A 6 -18.57 15.24 -8.63
CA ARG A 6 -19.21 15.59 -7.34
C ARG A 6 -19.99 14.40 -6.78
N HIS A 7 -20.73 13.69 -7.64
CA HIS A 7 -21.44 12.49 -7.25
C HIS A 7 -20.49 11.38 -6.75
N ARG A 8 -19.42 11.07 -7.50
CA ARG A 8 -18.41 10.08 -7.10
C ARG A 8 -17.68 10.44 -5.81
N ARG A 9 -17.31 11.71 -5.64
CA ARG A 9 -16.66 12.19 -4.41
C ARG A 9 -17.58 12.00 -3.21
N LYS A 10 -18.87 12.36 -3.33
CA LYS A 10 -19.86 12.15 -2.27
C LYS A 10 -19.98 10.67 -1.87
N LEU A 11 -19.84 9.76 -2.82
CA LEU A 11 -19.87 8.31 -2.56
C LEU A 11 -18.60 7.80 -1.87
N LEU A 12 -17.42 8.32 -2.21
CA LEU A 12 -16.12 7.83 -1.73
C LEU A 12 -15.66 8.45 -0.41
N THR A 13 -16.07 9.68 -0.10
CA THR A 13 -15.63 10.39 1.13
C THR A 13 -15.90 9.62 2.43
N PRO A 14 -17.03 8.89 2.61
CA PRO A 14 -17.26 8.12 3.83
C PRO A 14 -16.21 7.02 4.09
N THR A 15 -15.65 6.42 3.05
CA THR A 15 -14.67 5.30 3.14
C THR A 15 -13.34 5.72 3.76
N PHE A 16 -13.04 7.02 3.77
CA PHE A 16 -11.82 7.59 4.35
C PHE A 16 -12.13 8.48 5.56
N HIS A 17 -13.26 8.24 6.24
CA HIS A 17 -13.57 8.90 7.50
C HIS A 17 -12.66 8.36 8.63
N PHE A 18 -12.28 9.20 9.59
CA PHE A 18 -11.28 8.86 10.62
C PHE A 18 -11.54 7.53 11.35
N ALA A 19 -12.79 7.26 11.70
CA ALA A 19 -13.18 5.99 12.33
C ALA A 19 -12.79 4.75 11.50
N ILE A 20 -12.84 4.84 10.17
CA ILE A 20 -12.42 3.74 9.27
C ILE A 20 -10.89 3.71 9.14
N LEU A 21 -10.24 4.88 9.15
CA LEU A 21 -8.77 4.95 9.07
C LEU A 21 -8.10 4.33 10.30
N GLU A 22 -8.74 4.38 11.47
CA GLU A 22 -8.27 3.68 12.68
C GLU A 22 -8.21 2.16 12.45
N ASP A 23 -9.17 1.58 11.72
CA ASP A 23 -9.19 0.17 11.35
C ASP A 23 -8.05 -0.21 10.37
N PHE A 24 -7.39 0.76 9.74
CA PHE A 24 -6.26 0.52 8.83
C PHE A 24 -4.92 0.40 9.55
N VAL A 25 -4.82 0.89 10.79
CA VAL A 25 -3.57 0.87 11.57
C VAL A 25 -2.98 -0.55 11.73
N PRO A 26 -3.77 -1.61 12.02
CA PRO A 26 -3.25 -2.97 12.08
C PRO A 26 -2.60 -3.43 10.77
N VAL A 27 -3.17 -3.06 9.62
CA VAL A 27 -2.61 -3.38 8.30
C VAL A 27 -1.30 -2.63 8.07
N PHE A 28 -1.23 -1.35 8.44
CA PHE A 28 0.02 -0.59 8.35
C PHE A 28 1.12 -1.21 9.20
N GLN A 29 0.81 -1.64 10.42
CA GLN A 29 1.74 -2.31 11.32
C GLN A 29 2.27 -3.62 10.71
N GLU A 30 1.39 -4.45 10.17
CA GLU A 30 1.75 -5.73 9.53
C GLU A 30 2.70 -5.49 8.34
N GLN A 31 2.29 -4.64 7.39
CA GLN A 31 3.06 -4.41 6.17
C GLN A 31 4.37 -3.66 6.45
N SER A 32 4.40 -2.77 7.45
CA SER A 32 5.62 -2.10 7.89
C SER A 32 6.59 -3.07 8.55
N SER A 33 6.10 -4.07 9.29
CA SER A 33 6.95 -5.10 9.90
C SER A 33 7.69 -5.92 8.83
N VAL A 34 6.99 -6.28 7.75
CA VAL A 34 7.60 -6.96 6.59
C VAL A 34 8.66 -6.08 5.92
N LEU A 35 8.37 -4.79 5.74
CA LEU A 35 9.33 -3.84 5.18
C LEU A 35 10.58 -3.70 6.06
N VAL A 36 10.41 -3.61 7.39
CA VAL A 36 11.52 -3.54 8.34
C VAL A 36 12.40 -4.79 8.27
N SER A 37 11.81 -5.99 8.17
CA SER A 37 12.59 -7.22 8.00
C SER A 37 13.47 -7.18 6.75
N LYS A 38 12.95 -6.67 5.62
CA LYS A 38 13.76 -6.50 4.39
C LYS A 38 14.87 -5.46 4.54
N LEU A 39 14.61 -4.38 5.27
CA LEU A 39 15.61 -3.35 5.54
C LEU A 39 16.73 -3.86 6.45
N GLN A 40 16.43 -4.77 7.38
CA GLN A 40 17.43 -5.39 8.25
C GLN A 40 18.48 -6.17 7.44
N ASP A 41 18.09 -6.80 6.33
CA ASP A 41 19.00 -7.52 5.44
C ASP A 41 19.96 -6.60 4.68
N LEU A 42 19.63 -5.31 4.56
CA LEU A 42 20.40 -4.31 3.82
C LEU A 42 21.28 -3.43 4.73
N THR A 43 21.38 -3.76 6.03
CA THR A 43 22.13 -2.96 7.03
C THR A 43 23.62 -2.80 6.75
N LYS A 44 24.19 -3.65 5.88
CA LYS A 44 25.60 -3.60 5.48
C LYS A 44 25.85 -2.72 4.25
N GLU A 45 24.79 -2.30 3.56
CA GLU A 45 24.89 -1.45 2.39
C GLU A 45 25.19 0.00 2.80
N THR A 46 26.00 0.69 1.99
CA THR A 46 26.35 2.10 2.25
C THR A 46 25.25 3.07 1.86
N TRP A 47 24.36 2.63 0.97
CA TRP A 47 23.17 3.35 0.54
C TRP A 47 22.10 2.34 0.11
N VAL A 48 20.83 2.71 0.24
CA VAL A 48 19.69 1.88 -0.16
C VAL A 48 18.75 2.73 -0.98
N ASP A 49 18.42 2.28 -2.18
CA ASP A 49 17.26 2.80 -2.90
C ASP A 49 15.99 2.26 -2.26
N ILE A 50 15.21 3.16 -1.66
CA ILE A 50 14.02 2.81 -0.90
C ILE A 50 12.78 2.61 -1.77
N VAL A 51 12.78 3.14 -3.00
CA VAL A 51 11.59 3.10 -3.88
C VAL A 51 11.17 1.66 -4.23
N PRO A 52 12.09 0.76 -4.62
CA PRO A 52 11.73 -0.65 -4.89
C PRO A 52 11.21 -1.41 -3.67
N LEU A 53 11.52 -0.94 -2.46
CA LEU A 53 11.04 -1.55 -1.21
C LEU A 53 9.67 -0.98 -0.80
N LEU A 54 9.46 0.33 -1.00
CA LEU A 54 8.23 1.03 -0.63
C LEU A 54 7.08 0.77 -1.60
N THR A 55 7.32 0.66 -2.90
CA THR A 55 6.24 0.40 -3.86
C THR A 55 5.43 -0.85 -3.50
N PRO A 56 6.03 -2.04 -3.35
CA PRO A 56 5.28 -3.25 -3.00
C PRO A 56 4.63 -3.15 -1.61
N CYS A 57 5.27 -2.49 -0.63
CA CYS A 57 4.67 -2.24 0.68
C CYS A 57 3.40 -1.38 0.59
N THR A 58 3.47 -0.28 -0.17
CA THR A 58 2.33 0.62 -0.39
C THR A 58 1.19 -0.08 -1.12
N LEU A 59 1.52 -0.95 -2.09
CA LEU A 59 0.53 -1.75 -2.81
C LEU A 59 -0.17 -2.77 -1.90
N ASP A 60 0.58 -3.49 -1.05
CA ASP A 60 -0.02 -4.40 -0.07
C ASP A 60 -0.95 -3.64 0.90
N ILE A 61 -0.54 -2.46 1.37
CA ILE A 61 -1.35 -1.62 2.25
C ILE A 61 -2.66 -1.21 1.59
N ILE A 62 -2.63 -0.63 0.38
CA ILE A 62 -3.86 -0.12 -0.26
C ILE A 62 -4.79 -1.25 -0.69
N CYS A 63 -4.26 -2.38 -1.16
CA CYS A 63 -5.06 -3.53 -1.53
C CYS A 63 -5.74 -4.18 -0.31
N GLN A 64 -5.04 -4.27 0.82
CA GLN A 64 -5.64 -4.84 2.03
C GLN A 64 -6.65 -3.88 2.68
N THR A 65 -6.34 -2.59 2.79
CA THR A 65 -7.22 -1.61 3.44
C THR A 65 -8.44 -1.24 2.59
N ALA A 66 -8.25 -0.90 1.31
CA ALA A 66 -9.32 -0.39 0.46
C ALA A 66 -10.00 -1.47 -0.39
N MET A 67 -9.31 -2.57 -0.71
CA MET A 67 -9.85 -3.63 -1.58
C MET A 67 -10.14 -4.94 -0.83
N VAL A 68 -9.72 -5.06 0.44
CA VAL A 68 -9.89 -6.28 1.26
C VAL A 68 -9.24 -7.50 0.59
N VAL A 69 -8.13 -7.29 -0.13
CA VAL A 69 -7.38 -8.34 -0.84
C VAL A 69 -5.92 -8.29 -0.44
N SER A 70 -5.37 -9.44 -0.06
CA SER A 70 -3.93 -9.62 0.16
C SER A 70 -3.26 -10.05 -1.14
N ILE A 71 -2.39 -9.20 -1.69
CA ILE A 71 -1.62 -9.50 -2.91
C ILE A 71 -0.19 -9.96 -2.63
N ASN A 72 0.28 -9.83 -1.38
CA ASN A 72 1.62 -10.25 -0.95
C ASN A 72 2.74 -9.73 -1.88
N ALA A 73 2.61 -8.51 -2.39
CA ALA A 73 3.57 -7.90 -3.31
C ALA A 73 4.99 -7.85 -2.69
N GLN A 74 5.07 -7.65 -1.37
CA GLN A 74 6.35 -7.70 -0.66
C GLN A 74 7.00 -9.09 -0.67
N LYS A 75 6.26 -10.19 -0.86
CA LYS A 75 6.83 -11.55 -0.93
C LYS A 75 7.26 -11.96 -2.34
N GLY A 76 7.15 -11.05 -3.31
CA GLY A 76 7.45 -11.32 -4.73
C GLY A 76 6.28 -11.93 -5.50
N GLU A 77 5.09 -12.05 -4.89
CA GLU A 77 3.85 -12.41 -5.56
C GLU A 77 3.30 -11.20 -6.35
N ASN A 78 2.42 -11.44 -7.34
CA ASN A 78 1.73 -10.38 -8.10
C ASN A 78 2.65 -9.31 -8.72
N ASN A 79 3.83 -9.73 -9.17
CA ASN A 79 4.86 -8.86 -9.74
C ASN A 79 4.41 -8.14 -11.02
N GLU A 80 3.41 -8.67 -11.74
CA GLU A 80 2.78 -7.97 -12.87
C GLU A 80 2.09 -6.67 -12.42
N TYR A 81 1.40 -6.68 -11.27
CA TYR A 81 0.74 -5.49 -10.75
C TYR A 81 1.76 -4.45 -10.28
N VAL A 82 2.86 -4.89 -9.65
CA VAL A 82 3.96 -4.01 -9.27
C VAL A 82 4.59 -3.34 -10.51
N LYS A 83 4.79 -4.10 -11.59
CA LYS A 83 5.33 -3.56 -12.85
C LYS A 83 4.37 -2.59 -13.53
N ALA A 84 3.07 -2.90 -13.57
CA ALA A 84 2.06 -2.06 -14.21
C ALA A 84 1.88 -0.69 -13.53
N VAL A 85 2.25 -0.55 -12.25
CA VAL A 85 2.25 0.73 -11.53
C VAL A 85 3.41 1.63 -11.96
N HIS A 86 4.44 1.07 -12.57
CA HIS A 86 5.63 1.78 -13.04
C HIS A 86 5.65 2.05 -14.55
N GLU A 87 4.66 1.58 -15.31
CA GLU A 87 4.40 1.93 -16.72
C GLU A 87 3.53 3.20 -16.84
#